data_AF-A0A351URS4-F1
#
_entry.id   AF-A0A351URS4-F1
#
_cell.length_a   1.000
_cell.length_b   1.000
_cell.length_c   1.000
_cell.angle_alpha   90.00
_cell.angle_beta   90.00
_cell.angle_gamma   90.00
#
_symmetry.space_group_name_H-M   'P 1'
#
loop_
_entity.id
_entity.type
_entity.pdbx_description
1 polymer ?
#
loop_
_entity_poly.entity_id
_entity_poly.type
_entity_poly.pdbx_seq_one_letter_code
_entity_poly.pdbx_strand_id
1 'polypeptide(L)'
;QLRGRVGRGKYQSYCIFMSGSKTKETKERLEILNCSNDGFYIANEDLKLRGPGDLFGIRQSGILDFRLADVFQDAKVLQRANEAAGKILSRDPSLSLPEHKKLKEQISLHISNGMLGTTL
;
A
#
# COMPACT_ATOMS: atom_id res chain seq x y z
N GLN A 1 -14.91 9.07 -9.02
CA GLN A 1 -15.71 8.57 -10.15
C GLN A 1 -17.02 9.34 -10.36
N LEU A 2 -17.96 9.36 -9.40
CA LEU A 2 -19.27 10.04 -9.56
C LEU A 2 -19.17 11.54 -9.90
N ARG A 3 -18.31 12.29 -9.19
CA ARG A 3 -18.05 13.73 -9.47
C ARG A 3 -17.63 14.00 -10.93
N GLY A 4 -16.89 13.09 -11.57
CA GLY A 4 -16.41 13.25 -12.95
C GLY A 4 -17.46 12.97 -14.03
N ARG A 5 -18.69 12.60 -13.63
CA ARG A 5 -19.83 12.41 -14.53
C ARG A 5 -20.67 13.68 -14.71
N VAL A 6 -20.48 14.71 -13.89
CA VAL A 6 -21.17 16.00 -13.99
C VAL A 6 -20.23 17.09 -14.55
N GLY A 7 -20.77 18.22 -15.03
CA GLY A 7 -19.95 19.36 -15.49
C GLY A 7 -19.32 19.23 -16.89
N ARG A 8 -19.90 18.40 -17.78
CA ARG A 8 -19.42 18.23 -19.17
C ARG A 8 -20.08 19.18 -20.18
N GLY A 9 -21.02 20.01 -19.74
CA GLY A 9 -21.71 20.99 -20.56
C GLY A 9 -21.18 22.40 -20.37
N LYS A 10 -21.79 23.36 -21.06
CA LYS A 10 -21.44 24.80 -20.97
C LYS A 10 -21.94 25.50 -19.69
N TYR A 11 -22.73 24.81 -18.87
CA TYR A 11 -23.34 25.38 -17.67
C TYR A 11 -22.63 24.90 -16.41
N GLN A 12 -22.49 25.81 -15.45
CA GLN A 12 -21.94 25.50 -14.13
C GLN A 12 -22.73 24.34 -13.49
N SER A 13 -22.00 23.35 -13.00
CA SER A 13 -22.56 22.19 -12.31
C SER A 13 -22.04 22.14 -10.88
N TYR A 14 -22.83 21.52 -10.00
CA TYR A 14 -22.48 21.31 -8.60
C TYR A 14 -22.54 19.83 -8.28
N CYS A 15 -21.58 19.35 -7.48
CA CYS A 15 -21.59 18.02 -6.91
C CYS A 15 -21.63 18.17 -5.40
N ILE A 16 -22.75 17.78 -4.79
CA ILE A 16 -23.00 17.92 -3.36
C ILE A 16 -22.80 16.56 -2.72
N PHE A 17 -21.90 16.48 -1.73
CA PHE A 17 -21.70 15.29 -0.92
C PHE A 17 -22.46 15.42 0.40
N MET A 18 -23.29 14.43 0.72
CA MET A 18 -24.04 14.36 1.97
C MET A 18 -23.62 13.09 2.72
N SER A 19 -23.32 13.22 4.01
CA SER A 19 -23.01 12.09 4.89
C SER A 19 -23.84 12.18 6.17
N GLY A 20 -24.49 11.06 6.54
CA GLY A 20 -25.09 10.90 7.87
C GLY A 20 -24.08 10.47 8.94
N SER A 21 -22.89 10.02 8.54
CA SER A 21 -21.81 9.62 9.43
C SER A 21 -21.03 10.84 9.93
N LYS A 22 -20.85 10.92 11.25
CA LYS A 22 -20.06 11.97 11.93
C LYS A 22 -18.65 11.52 12.30
N THR A 23 -18.18 10.40 11.74
CA THR A 23 -16.83 9.90 12.01
C THR A 23 -15.78 10.86 11.43
N LYS A 24 -14.65 10.99 12.14
CA LYS A 24 -13.53 11.84 11.71
C LYS A 24 -13.01 11.43 10.33
N GLU A 25 -12.87 10.12 10.10
CA GLU A 25 -12.42 9.56 8.83
C GLU A 25 -13.34 9.93 7.65
N THR A 26 -14.66 9.86 7.84
CA THR A 26 -15.61 10.24 6.78
C THR A 26 -15.48 11.72 6.44
N LYS A 27 -15.30 12.57 7.46
CA LYS A 27 -15.11 14.01 7.27
C LYS A 27 -13.81 14.30 6.50
N GLU A 28 -12.71 13.67 6.87
CA GLU A 28 -11.40 13.86 6.25
C GLU A 28 -11.38 13.42 4.78
N ARG A 29 -12.03 12.30 4.45
CA ARG A 29 -12.23 11.86 3.05
C ARG A 29 -13.04 12.85 2.22
N LEU A 30 -14.09 13.45 2.81
CA LEU A 30 -14.90 14.47 2.13
C LEU A 30 -14.12 15.77 1.92
N GLU A 31 -13.28 16.16 2.88
CA GLU A 31 -12.41 17.34 2.76
C GLU A 31 -11.39 17.17 1.62
N ILE A 32 -10.74 16.01 1.51
CA ILE A 32 -9.81 15.71 0.39
C ILE A 32 -10.51 15.86 -0.96
N LEU A 33 -11.75 15.38 -1.09
CA LEU A 33 -12.54 15.49 -2.32
C LEU A 33 -12.92 16.94 -2.65
N ASN A 34 -12.95 17.83 -1.66
CA ASN A 34 -13.24 19.26 -1.82
C ASN A 34 -11.99 20.08 -2.13
N CYS A 35 -10.82 19.67 -1.63
CA CYS A 35 -9.56 20.39 -1.83
C CYS A 35 -8.99 20.29 -3.25
N SER A 36 -9.36 19.26 -4.03
CA SER A 36 -8.79 19.06 -5.37
C SER A 36 -9.74 18.36 -6.34
N ASN A 37 -9.56 18.67 -7.62
CA ASN A 37 -10.21 17.96 -8.73
C ASN A 37 -9.29 16.93 -9.41
N ASP A 38 -7.99 16.94 -9.12
CA ASP A 38 -7.01 16.01 -9.69
C ASP A 38 -7.23 14.59 -9.14
N GLY A 39 -7.48 13.65 -10.04
CA GLY A 39 -7.68 12.25 -9.70
C GLY A 39 -6.47 11.59 -9.07
N PHE A 40 -5.25 11.98 -9.46
CA PHE A 40 -4.01 11.43 -8.89
C PHE A 40 -3.78 11.92 -7.46
N TYR A 41 -4.00 13.21 -7.21
CA TYR A 41 -3.92 13.78 -5.86
C TYR A 41 -4.89 13.07 -4.90
N ILE A 42 -6.15 12.94 -5.31
CA ILE A 42 -7.19 12.29 -4.48
C ILE A 42 -6.84 10.83 -4.20
N ALA A 43 -6.34 10.11 -5.20
CA ALA A 43 -5.92 8.72 -5.02
C ALA A 43 -4.78 8.60 -4.00
N ASN A 44 -3.79 9.49 -4.05
CA ASN A 44 -2.68 9.51 -3.09
C ASN A 44 -3.14 9.84 -1.67
N GLU A 45 -4.05 10.79 -1.49
CA GLU A 45 -4.56 11.14 -0.16
C GLU A 45 -5.48 10.04 0.42
N ASP A 46 -6.33 9.41 -0.40
CA ASP A 46 -7.13 8.26 0.01
C ASP A 46 -6.24 7.08 0.46
N LEU A 47 -5.12 6.87 -0.25
CA LEU A 47 -4.14 5.86 0.09
C LEU A 47 -3.46 6.11 1.45
N LYS A 48 -3.10 7.37 1.72
CA LYS A 48 -2.55 7.77 3.02
C LYS A 48 -3.55 7.53 4.14
N LEU A 49 -4.83 7.88 3.92
CA LEU A 49 -5.89 7.67 4.90
C LEU A 49 -6.17 6.19 5.18
N ARG A 50 -6.12 5.32 4.16
CA ARG A 50 -6.33 3.87 4.35
C ARG A 50 -5.14 3.17 4.98
N GLY A 51 -3.97 3.79 4.95
CA GLY A 51 -2.75 3.18 5.45
C GLY A 51 -2.18 2.11 4.49
N PRO A 52 -1.03 1.54 4.86
CA PRO A 52 -0.23 0.68 3.99
C PRO A 52 -0.80 -0.71 3.74
N GLY A 53 -1.82 -1.13 4.49
CA GLY A 53 -2.44 -2.44 4.37
C GLY A 53 -3.19 -2.67 3.05
N ASP A 54 -3.70 -1.62 2.41
CA ASP A 54 -4.51 -1.75 1.18
C ASP A 54 -3.63 -1.78 -0.11
N LEU A 55 -2.37 -1.32 -0.03
CA LEU A 55 -1.46 -1.16 -1.18
C LEU A 55 -0.91 -2.48 -1.73
N PHE A 56 -0.56 -3.41 -0.84
CA PHE A 56 0.03 -4.69 -1.20
C PHE A 56 -1.01 -5.82 -1.22
N GLY A 57 -2.31 -5.49 -1.14
CA GLY A 57 -3.36 -6.51 -1.03
C GLY A 57 -3.38 -7.20 0.34
N ILE A 58 -2.95 -6.55 1.43
CA ILE A 58 -2.99 -7.07 2.82
C ILE A 58 -4.42 -7.02 3.41
N ARG A 59 -5.42 -7.04 2.54
CA ARG A 59 -6.77 -7.56 2.83
C ARG A 59 -6.97 -8.98 2.30
N GLN A 60 -5.93 -9.63 1.77
CA GLN A 60 -5.85 -11.08 1.69
C GLN A 60 -5.30 -11.60 3.01
N SER A 61 -6.02 -12.54 3.58
CA SER A 61 -5.79 -13.26 4.83
C SER A 61 -4.35 -13.78 4.92
N GLY A 62 -3.44 -13.02 5.51
CA GLY A 62 -2.04 -13.43 5.61
C GLY A 62 -1.15 -12.29 6.08
N ILE A 63 -0.96 -12.23 7.39
CA ILE A 63 -0.15 -11.25 8.13
C ILE A 63 1.22 -11.01 7.48
N LEU A 64 1.53 -9.74 7.22
CA LEU A 64 2.89 -9.23 7.32
C LEU A 64 2.84 -7.98 8.19
N ASP A 65 2.91 -8.17 9.50
CA ASP A 65 3.20 -7.06 10.42
C ASP A 65 4.62 -6.57 10.11
N PHE A 66 4.72 -5.49 9.33
CA PHE A 66 5.99 -4.78 9.16
C PHE A 66 6.37 -4.14 10.49
N ARG A 67 7.05 -4.90 11.37
CA ARG A 67 7.56 -4.40 12.66
C ARG A 67 8.73 -3.42 12.50
N LEU A 68 9.25 -3.21 11.29
CA LEU A 68 10.56 -2.57 11.06
C LEU A 68 10.53 -1.29 10.20
N ALA A 69 9.49 -1.03 9.39
CA ALA A 69 9.50 0.06 8.41
C ALA A 69 8.18 0.84 8.40
N ASP A 70 8.28 2.18 8.39
CA ASP A 70 7.14 3.04 8.11
C ASP A 70 6.96 3.06 6.59
N VAL A 71 5.95 2.35 6.11
CA VAL A 71 5.69 2.16 4.67
C VAL A 71 5.53 3.49 3.92
N PHE A 72 5.20 4.60 4.58
CA PHE A 72 5.13 5.92 3.96
C PHE A 72 6.50 6.60 3.84
N GLN A 73 7.37 6.47 4.84
CA GLN A 73 8.74 7.03 4.79
C GLN A 73 9.68 6.15 3.97
N ASP A 74 9.49 4.83 4.07
CA ASP A 74 10.39 3.82 3.53
C ASP A 74 9.89 3.21 2.22
N ALA A 75 8.80 3.72 1.63
CA ALA A 75 8.24 3.22 0.36
C ALA A 75 9.30 3.04 -0.73
N LYS A 76 10.21 4.01 -0.86
CA LYS A 76 11.31 3.96 -1.84
C LYS A 76 12.33 2.87 -1.51
N VAL A 77 12.60 2.64 -0.22
CA VAL A 77 13.52 1.59 0.23
C VAL A 77 12.91 0.22 -0.01
N LEU A 78 11.63 0.05 0.33
CA LEU A 78 10.86 -1.18 0.07
C LEU A 78 10.77 -1.48 -1.43
N GLN A 79 10.53 -0.47 -2.26
CA GLN A 79 10.53 -0.62 -3.72
C GLN A 79 11.90 -1.09 -4.23
N ARG A 80 12.99 -0.45 -3.79
CA ARG A 80 14.35 -0.85 -4.20
C ARG A 80 14.70 -2.26 -3.72
N ALA A 81 14.29 -2.63 -2.52
CA ALA A 81 14.48 -3.98 -1.99
C ALA A 81 13.72 -5.02 -2.83
N ASN A 82 12.48 -4.72 -3.22
CA ASN A 82 11.68 -5.57 -4.10
C ASN A 82 12.32 -5.73 -5.49
N GLU A 83 12.74 -4.63 -6.12
CA GLU A 83 13.45 -4.66 -7.41
C GLU A 83 14.75 -5.47 -7.35
N ALA A 84 15.52 -5.31 -6.26
CA ALA A 84 16.74 -6.08 -6.03
C ALA A 84 16.44 -7.58 -5.86
N ALA A 85 15.43 -7.93 -5.07
CA ALA A 85 14.97 -9.31 -4.90
C ALA A 85 14.52 -9.91 -6.24
N GLY A 86 13.76 -9.17 -7.05
CA GLY A 86 13.35 -9.61 -8.39
C GLY A 86 14.54 -9.89 -9.31
N LYS A 87 15.57 -9.05 -9.30
CA LYS A 87 16.81 -9.28 -10.06
C LYS A 87 17.54 -10.53 -9.62
N ILE A 88 17.66 -10.75 -8.30
CA ILE A 88 18.29 -11.94 -7.73
C ILE A 88 17.51 -13.18 -8.16
N LEU A 89 16.19 -13.20 -7.93
CA LEU A 89 15.33 -14.33 -8.27
C LEU A 89 15.28 -14.64 -9.77
N SER A 90 15.39 -13.61 -10.63
CA SER A 90 15.45 -13.84 -12.08
C SER A 90 16.70 -14.60 -12.53
N ARG A 91 17.80 -14.48 -11.78
CA ARG A 91 19.10 -15.12 -12.08
C ARG A 91 19.30 -16.42 -11.31
N ASP A 92 18.82 -16.47 -10.08
CA ASP A 92 18.99 -17.60 -9.18
C ASP A 92 17.73 -17.80 -8.32
N PRO A 93 16.66 -18.39 -8.90
CA PRO A 93 15.39 -18.58 -8.22
C PRO A 93 15.49 -19.42 -6.93
N SER A 94 16.47 -20.33 -6.88
CA SER A 94 16.65 -21.27 -5.75
C SER A 94 17.70 -20.81 -4.74
N LEU A 95 18.27 -19.61 -4.93
CA LEU A 95 19.36 -19.03 -4.15
C LEU A 95 20.53 -20.04 -3.99
N SER A 96 20.87 -20.73 -5.07
CA SER A 96 21.85 -21.81 -5.13
C SER A 96 23.27 -21.33 -5.42
N LEU A 97 23.44 -20.11 -5.94
CA LEU A 97 24.74 -19.55 -6.24
C LEU A 97 25.53 -19.27 -4.95
N PRO A 98 26.86 -19.41 -4.98
CA PRO A 98 27.71 -19.17 -3.80
C PRO A 98 27.52 -17.78 -3.18
N GLU A 99 27.28 -16.77 -4.01
CA GLU A 99 27.04 -15.38 -3.59
C GLU A 99 25.72 -15.19 -2.82
N HIS A 100 24.71 -16.03 -3.05
CA HIS A 100 23.41 -15.96 -2.38
C HIS A 100 23.26 -16.90 -1.18
N LYS A 101 24.28 -17.72 -0.88
CA LYS A 101 24.24 -18.72 0.20
C LYS A 101 23.87 -18.09 1.55
N LYS A 102 24.51 -16.98 1.92
CA LYS A 102 24.21 -16.26 3.18
C LYS A 102 22.79 -15.71 3.21
N LEU A 103 22.29 -15.21 2.08
CA LEU A 103 20.92 -14.70 1.97
C LEU A 103 19.91 -15.83 2.18
N LYS A 104 20.15 -17.01 1.59
CA LYS A 104 19.34 -18.21 1.77
C LYS A 104 19.30 -18.69 3.23
N GLU A 105 20.46 -18.70 3.89
CA GLU A 105 20.56 -19.05 5.32
C GLU A 105 19.74 -18.08 6.19
N GLN A 106 19.88 -16.77 5.97
CA GLN A 106 19.14 -15.74 6.71
C GLN A 106 17.63 -15.81 6.49
N ILE A 107 17.18 -16.02 5.25
CA ILE A 107 15.76 -16.19 4.91
C ILE A 107 15.20 -17.44 5.58
N SER A 108 15.93 -18.57 5.52
CA SER A 108 15.51 -19.83 6.16
C SER A 108 15.31 -19.66 7.67
N LEU A 109 16.24 -18.95 8.33
CA LEU A 109 16.14 -18.64 9.75
C LEU A 109 14.93 -17.74 10.09
N HIS A 110 14.63 -16.74 9.25
CA HIS A 110 13.48 -15.86 9.48
C HIS A 110 12.15 -16.58 9.23
N ILE A 111 12.07 -17.44 8.22
CA ILE A 111 10.87 -18.25 7.94
C ILE A 111 10.62 -19.24 9.09
N SER A 112 11.66 -19.91 9.59
CA SER A 112 11.52 -20.82 10.73
C SER A 112 11.07 -20.11 12.00
N ASN A 113 11.58 -18.89 12.25
CA ASN A 113 11.18 -18.09 13.41
C ASN A 113 9.79 -17.48 13.26
N GLY A 114 9.35 -17.15 12.04
CA GLY A 114 8.01 -16.62 11.77
C GLY A 114 6.89 -17.66 11.91
N MET A 115 7.17 -18.94 11.65
CA MET A 115 6.21 -20.04 11.85
C MET A 115 5.96 -20.38 13.33
N LEU A 116 6.84 -20.00 14.25
CA LEU A 116 6.63 -20.21 15.70
C LEU A 116 5.67 -19.17 16.32
N GLY A 117 5.45 -18.03 15.66
CA GLY A 117 4.56 -16.95 16.15
C GLY A 117 3.11 -17.03 15.67
N THR A 118 2.75 -18.01 14.84
CA THR A 118 1.42 -18.15 14.23
C THR A 118 0.60 -19.32 14.76
N THR A 119 1.09 -20.02 15.79
CA THR A 119 0.47 -21.23 16.36
C THR A 119 -0.03 -21.07 17.81
N LEU A 120 -0.33 -19.84 18.25
CA LEU A 120 -1.05 -19.58 19.51
C LEU A 120 -2.17 -18.57 19.30
#